data_AF-A0A962Q5E7-F1
#
_entry.id   AF-A0A962Q5E7-F1
#
_cell.length_a   1.000
_cell.length_b   1.000
_cell.length_c   1.000
_cell.angle_alpha   90.00
_cell.angle_beta   90.00
_cell.angle_gamma   90.00
#
_symmetry.space_group_name_H-M   'P 1'
#
loop_
_entity.id
_entity.type
_entity.pdbx_description
1 polymer ?
#
loop_
_entity_poly.entity_id
_entity_poly.type
_entity_poly.pdbx_seq_one_letter_code
_entity_poly.pdbx_strand_id
1 'polypeptide(L)'
;MALLGPVRKPRARKFYKCNACEWIFDAGIVWDIWDELTYTEKRALAKARKARFKIIPGQVYIKAPQVCCGEFFVFRGIPEIDAICQRLDLYEDAC
;
A
#
# COMPACT_ATOMS: atom_id res chain seq x y z
N MET A 1 -4.12 12.55 -5.64
CA MET A 1 -5.18 12.04 -4.74
C MET A 1 -5.51 13.06 -3.64
N ALA A 2 -6.80 13.30 -3.34
CA ALA A 2 -7.20 14.16 -2.21
C ALA A 2 -7.68 13.32 -1.01
N LEU A 3 -7.14 13.59 0.18
CA LEU A 3 -7.62 13.01 1.44
C LEU A 3 -8.94 13.67 1.84
N LEU A 4 -9.99 12.86 2.01
CA LEU A 4 -11.31 13.35 2.44
C LEU A 4 -11.46 13.37 3.97
N GLY A 5 -10.47 12.90 4.71
CA GLY A 5 -10.57 12.78 6.15
C GLY A 5 -9.31 12.21 6.79
N PRO A 6 -9.36 12.01 8.12
CA PRO A 6 -8.18 11.62 8.88
C PRO A 6 -7.74 10.20 8.52
N VAL A 7 -6.42 10.04 8.34
CA VAL A 7 -5.77 8.74 8.19
C VAL A 7 -5.83 7.98 9.52
N ARG A 8 -6.36 6.76 9.50
CA ARG A 8 -6.46 5.90 10.68
C ARG A 8 -5.49 4.72 10.58
N LYS A 9 -5.08 4.18 11.74
CA LYS A 9 -4.22 2.98 11.86
C LYS A 9 -4.91 1.83 12.61
N PRO A 10 -6.04 1.29 12.13
CA PRO A 10 -6.72 0.17 12.77
C PRO A 10 -5.94 -1.15 12.66
N ARG A 11 -6.29 -2.13 13.51
CA ARG A 11 -5.92 -3.53 13.31
C ARG A 11 -6.94 -4.26 12.46
N ALA A 12 -6.47 -5.09 11.55
CA ALA A 12 -7.30 -5.89 10.67
C ALA A 12 -8.04 -6.98 11.44
N ARG A 13 -9.37 -7.08 11.25
CA ARG A 13 -10.21 -8.15 11.83
C ARG A 13 -10.37 -9.36 10.91
N LYS A 14 -10.15 -9.16 9.62
CA LYS A 14 -10.20 -10.17 8.56
C LYS A 14 -9.14 -9.84 7.50
N PHE A 15 -9.04 -10.66 6.47
CA PHE A 15 -8.20 -10.32 5.33
C PHE A 15 -8.75 -9.09 4.60
N TYR A 16 -7.86 -8.16 4.26
CA TYR A 16 -8.19 -7.02 3.39
C TYR A 16 -7.22 -6.96 2.21
N LYS A 17 -7.71 -6.41 1.09
CA LYS A 17 -6.89 -5.98 -0.05
C LYS A 17 -5.92 -4.89 0.43
N CYS A 18 -4.65 -4.98 0.04
CA CYS A 18 -3.64 -3.95 0.30
C CYS A 18 -3.51 -3.08 -0.95
N ASN A 19 -4.21 -1.96 -1.03
CA ASN A 19 -4.13 -1.03 -2.16
C ASN A 19 -2.69 -0.61 -2.48
N ALA A 20 -1.87 -0.31 -1.46
CA ALA A 20 -0.45 0.01 -1.65
C ALA A 20 0.33 -1.13 -2.36
N CYS A 21 -0.01 -2.38 -2.05
CA CYS A 21 0.66 -3.53 -2.63
C CYS A 21 0.23 -3.77 -4.08
N GLU A 22 -0.97 -3.32 -4.47
CA GLU A 22 -1.45 -3.40 -5.86
C GLU A 22 -0.66 -2.46 -6.75
N TRP A 23 -0.40 -1.24 -6.28
CA TRP A 23 0.44 -0.29 -7.01
C TRP A 23 1.82 -0.86 -7.32
N ILE A 24 2.41 -1.59 -6.37
CA ILE A 24 3.72 -2.22 -6.60
C ILE A 24 3.60 -3.44 -7.54
N PHE A 25 2.58 -4.28 -7.36
CA PHE A 25 2.49 -5.58 -8.03
C PHE A 25 1.78 -5.52 -9.40
N ASP A 26 0.62 -4.87 -9.49
CA ASP A 26 -0.17 -4.76 -10.72
C ASP A 26 0.52 -3.88 -11.77
N ALA A 27 1.33 -2.91 -11.33
CA ALA A 27 2.11 -2.10 -12.26
C ALA A 27 3.36 -2.83 -12.82
N GLY A 28 3.68 -4.05 -12.35
CA GLY A 28 4.88 -4.79 -12.77
C GLY A 28 6.20 -4.20 -12.25
N ILE A 29 6.13 -3.07 -11.53
CA ILE A 29 7.26 -2.23 -11.14
C ILE A 29 8.17 -2.90 -10.09
N VAL A 30 7.74 -3.97 -9.40
CA VAL A 30 8.57 -4.68 -8.39
C VAL A 30 9.99 -4.94 -8.86
N TRP A 31 10.15 -5.36 -10.12
CA TRP A 31 11.45 -5.69 -10.68
C TRP A 31 12.26 -4.43 -11.02
N ASP A 32 11.58 -3.38 -11.46
CA ASP A 32 12.20 -2.11 -11.86
C ASP A 32 12.72 -1.34 -10.64
N ILE A 33 11.99 -1.37 -9.51
CA ILE A 33 12.42 -0.69 -8.27
C ILE A 33 13.31 -1.56 -7.39
N TRP A 34 13.57 -2.82 -7.73
CA TRP A 34 14.20 -3.77 -6.80
C TRP A 34 15.57 -3.27 -6.32
N ASP A 35 16.35 -2.67 -7.19
CA ASP A 35 17.69 -2.17 -6.84
C ASP A 35 17.65 -0.87 -6.03
N GLU A 36 16.54 -0.13 -6.09
CA GLU A 36 16.28 1.09 -5.32
C GLU A 36 15.73 0.83 -3.90
N LEU A 37 15.41 -0.43 -3.58
CA LEU A 37 14.92 -0.82 -2.28
C LEU A 37 16.07 -1.17 -1.32
N THR A 38 15.99 -0.62 -0.11
CA THR A 38 16.84 -1.01 1.01
C THR A 38 16.57 -2.45 1.46
N TYR A 39 17.49 -3.04 2.21
CA TYR A 39 17.31 -4.38 2.78
C TYR A 39 16.02 -4.51 3.62
N THR A 40 15.69 -3.48 4.40
CA THR A 40 14.48 -3.44 5.22
C THR A 40 13.21 -3.40 4.38
N GLU A 41 13.21 -2.68 3.27
CA GLU A 41 12.06 -2.58 2.35
C GLU A 41 11.88 -3.87 1.55
N LYS A 42 12.97 -4.48 1.08
CA LYS A 42 12.97 -5.81 0.46
C LYS A 42 12.36 -6.85 1.41
N ARG A 43 12.67 -6.78 2.70
CA ARG A 43 12.09 -7.66 3.73
C ARG A 43 10.59 -7.41 3.93
N ALA A 44 10.15 -6.15 3.93
CA ALA A 44 8.74 -5.80 4.00
C ALA A 44 7.95 -6.36 2.80
N LEU A 45 8.50 -6.21 1.60
CA LEU A 45 7.95 -6.77 0.36
C LEU A 45 7.89 -8.30 0.39
N ALA A 46 8.96 -8.97 0.85
CA ALA A 46 8.96 -10.42 0.99
C ALA A 46 7.88 -10.91 1.97
N LYS A 47 7.67 -10.18 3.08
CA LYS A 47 6.60 -10.48 4.06
C LYS A 47 5.21 -10.28 3.44
N ALA A 48 5.00 -9.19 2.71
CA ALA A 48 3.76 -8.93 1.98
C ALA A 48 3.49 -10.02 0.93
N ARG A 49 4.51 -10.44 0.18
CA ARG A 49 4.42 -11.53 -0.81
C ARG A 49 4.04 -12.87 -0.17
N LYS A 50 4.63 -13.22 0.99
CA LYS A 50 4.24 -14.42 1.76
C LYS A 50 2.76 -14.37 2.19
N ALA A 51 2.25 -13.19 2.49
CA ALA A 51 0.83 -12.94 2.78
C ALA A 51 -0.04 -12.74 1.51
N ARG A 52 0.47 -13.08 0.32
CA ARG A 52 -0.20 -12.87 -0.98
C ARG A 52 -0.69 -11.44 -1.19
N PHE A 53 0.09 -10.46 -0.73
CA PHE A 53 -0.20 -9.03 -0.82
C PHE A 53 -1.52 -8.62 -0.17
N LYS A 54 -1.97 -9.39 0.83
CA LYS A 54 -3.15 -9.08 1.63
C LYS A 54 -2.74 -8.60 3.02
N ILE A 55 -3.52 -7.70 3.57
CA ILE A 55 -3.44 -7.35 4.99
C ILE A 55 -4.09 -8.50 5.76
N ILE A 56 -3.32 -9.16 6.63
CA ILE A 56 -3.79 -10.32 7.39
C ILE A 56 -4.47 -9.90 8.71
N PRO A 57 -5.35 -10.74 9.28
CA PRO A 57 -5.93 -10.48 10.60
C PRO A 57 -4.85 -10.20 11.66
N GLY A 58 -5.09 -9.21 12.52
CA GLY A 58 -4.16 -8.77 13.56
C GLY A 58 -3.12 -7.73 13.10
N GLN A 59 -2.90 -7.58 11.79
CA GLN A 59 -1.95 -6.61 11.25
C GLN A 59 -2.49 -5.17 11.34
N VAL A 60 -1.61 -4.22 11.67
CA VAL A 60 -1.93 -2.78 11.58
C VAL A 60 -1.87 -2.34 10.12
N TYR A 61 -2.87 -1.59 9.69
CA TYR A 61 -2.92 -1.04 8.34
C TYR A 61 -3.37 0.42 8.34
N ILE A 62 -2.99 1.14 7.29
CA ILE A 62 -3.43 2.50 7.02
C ILE A 62 -4.82 2.42 6.41
N LYS A 63 -5.77 3.19 6.94
CA LYS A 63 -7.11 3.36 6.37
C LYS A 63 -7.34 4.85 6.14
N ALA A 64 -7.45 5.26 4.88
CA ALA A 64 -7.69 6.65 4.51
C ALA A 64 -8.86 6.72 3.51
N PRO A 65 -9.89 7.55 3.76
CA PRO A 65 -10.88 7.88 2.75
C PRO A 65 -10.26 8.85 1.73
N GLN A 66 -10.38 8.55 0.44
CA GLN A 66 -9.78 9.31 -0.66
C GLN A 66 -10.79 9.50 -1.81
N VAL A 67 -10.56 10.55 -2.62
CA VAL A 67 -11.19 10.70 -3.94
C VAL A 67 -10.14 10.48 -5.02
N CYS A 68 -10.50 9.67 -6.01
CA CYS A 68 -9.77 9.50 -7.26
C CYS A 68 -10.78 9.56 -8.42
N CYS A 69 -10.48 10.29 -9.50
CA CYS A 69 -11.39 10.48 -10.65
C CYS A 69 -12.81 10.98 -10.27
N GLY A 70 -12.98 11.71 -9.16
CA GLY A 70 -14.30 12.12 -8.65
C GLY A 70 -15.07 11.02 -7.89
N GLU A 71 -14.53 9.81 -7.81
CA GLU A 71 -15.12 8.70 -7.07
C GLU A 71 -14.53 8.56 -5.67
N PHE A 72 -15.41 8.30 -4.69
CA PHE A 72 -15.03 8.00 -3.33
C PHE A 72 -14.51 6.57 -3.21
N PHE A 73 -13.31 6.40 -2.65
CA PHE A 73 -12.80 5.09 -2.28
C PHE A 73 -12.08 5.11 -0.93
N VAL A 74 -11.90 3.93 -0.34
CA VAL A 74 -11.18 3.77 0.92
C VAL A 74 -9.86 3.07 0.65
N PHE A 75 -8.78 3.84 0.72
CA PHE A 75 -7.43 3.34 0.64
C PHE A 75 -7.09 2.51 1.87
N ARG A 76 -6.53 1.32 1.64
CA ARG A 76 -6.00 0.43 2.67
C ARG A 76 -4.58 0.01 2.33
N GLY A 77 -3.58 0.41 3.12
CA GLY A 77 -2.17 0.11 2.86
C GLY A 77 -1.49 -0.60 4.02
N ILE A 78 -0.55 -1.50 3.73
CA ILE A 78 0.43 -1.93 4.75
C ILE A 78 1.37 -0.73 4.97
N PRO A 79 1.59 -0.25 6.21
CA PRO A 79 2.32 1.01 6.43
C PRO A 79 3.74 1.02 5.85
N GLU A 80 4.44 -0.11 5.95
CA GLU A 80 5.79 -0.27 5.40
C GLU A 80 5.79 -0.20 3.86
N ILE A 81 4.74 -0.74 3.22
CA ILE A 81 4.61 -0.74 1.76
C ILE A 81 4.17 0.63 1.25
N ASP A 82 3.22 1.27 1.94
CA ASP A 82 2.77 2.63 1.65
C ASP A 82 3.93 3.63 1.74
N ALA A 83 4.83 3.49 2.72
CA ALA A 83 6.04 4.31 2.82
C ALA A 83 6.98 4.12 1.62
N ILE A 84 7.14 2.89 1.11
CA ILE A 84 7.93 2.62 -0.10
C ILE A 84 7.29 3.33 -1.30
N CYS A 85 5.97 3.18 -1.47
CA CYS A 85 5.25 3.82 -2.57
C CYS A 85 5.38 5.35 -2.54
N GLN A 86 5.27 5.98 -1.37
CA GLN A 86 5.43 7.43 -1.24
C GLN A 86 6.88 7.88 -1.48
N ARG A 87 7.85 7.13 -0.98
CA ARG A 87 9.27 7.46 -1.14
C ARG A 87 9.73 7.40 -2.60
N LEU A 88 9.24 6.40 -3.33
CA LEU A 88 9.56 6.16 -4.73
C LEU A 88 8.57 6.85 -5.69
N ASP A 89 7.65 7.66 -5.16
CA ASP A 89 6.61 8.36 -5.93
C ASP A 89 5.82 7.43 -6.88
N LEU A 90 5.55 6.20 -6.42
CA LEU A 90 4.89 5.14 -7.20
C LEU A 90 3.38 5.29 -7.27
N TYR A 91 2.80 6.11 -6.40
CA TYR A 91 1.44 6.54 -6.61
C TYR A 91 1.48 7.51 -7.75
N GLU A 92 1.27 6.98 -8.96
CA GLU A 92 1.05 7.80 -10.13
C GLU A 92 0.03 8.87 -9.76
N ASP A 93 0.18 10.06 -10.32
CA ASP A 93 -0.86 11.10 -10.32
C ASP A 93 -2.08 10.64 -11.13
N ALA A 94 -2.49 9.38 -10.96
CA ALA A 94 -3.77 8.81 -11.36
C ALA A 94 -4.86 9.52 -10.55
N CYS A 95 -5.12 10.74 -11.02
CA CYS A 95 -6.41 11.34 -11.15
C CYS A 95 -7.04 10.90 -12.47
#